data_AF-A0A231PHA3-F1
#
_entry.id   AF-A0A231PHA3-F1
#
_cell.length_a   1.000
_cell.length_b   1.000
_cell.length_c   1.000
_cell.angle_alpha   90.00
_cell.angle_beta   90.00
_cell.angle_gamma   90.00
#
_symmetry.space_group_name_H-M   'P 1'
#
loop_
_entity.id
_entity.type
_entity.pdbx_description
1 polymer ?
#
loop_
_entity_poly.entity_id
_entity_poly.type
_entity_poly.pdbx_seq_one_letter_code
_entity_poly.pdbx_strand_id
1 'polypeptide(L)'
;MPTLPWTVPNTPPHGTEVHVFASRFETRTLWGAMKFLAGTPAVWRQVRRSPGAYGATLRAQPFRRTFWTLSAWESKDALHAFARAGAHAPASRGLAPQMRDAAFITWQASSEDLPIPWSEALRRLP
;
A
#
# COMPACT_ATOMS: atom_id res chain seq x y z
N MET A 1 13.20 9.49 5.33
CA MET A 1 12.22 8.43 5.69
C MET A 1 12.51 7.25 4.79
N PRO A 2 12.84 6.06 5.32
CA PRO A 2 13.00 4.86 4.51
C PRO A 2 11.80 4.68 3.57
N THR A 3 12.07 4.54 2.27
CA THR A 3 11.05 4.38 1.23
C THR A 3 11.49 3.22 0.35
N LEU A 4 10.63 2.23 0.14
CA LEU A 4 10.85 1.18 -0.84
C LEU A 4 10.72 1.79 -2.25
N PRO A 5 11.60 1.44 -3.20
CA PRO A 5 11.43 1.88 -4.57
C PRO A 5 10.09 1.39 -5.12
N TRP A 6 9.53 2.14 -6.07
CA TRP A 6 8.33 1.71 -6.78
C TRP A 6 8.60 0.37 -7.47
N THR A 7 7.82 -0.65 -7.14
CA THR A 7 7.86 -1.95 -7.82
C THR A 7 6.78 -1.98 -8.90
N VAL A 8 7.08 -2.61 -10.03
CA VAL A 8 6.14 -2.82 -11.14
C VAL A 8 5.95 -4.33 -11.33
N PRO A 9 4.92 -4.93 -10.69
CA PRO A 9 4.65 -6.36 -10.83
C PRO A 9 4.16 -6.73 -12.23
N ASN A 10 3.25 -5.92 -12.78
CA ASN A 10 2.72 -6.04 -14.12
C ASN A 10 2.77 -4.66 -14.78
N THR A 11 3.25 -4.58 -16.03
CA THR A 11 3.24 -3.32 -16.78
C THR A 11 1.80 -2.97 -17.16
N PRO A 12 1.28 -1.79 -16.78
CA PRO A 12 -0.05 -1.37 -17.19
C PRO A 12 -0.09 -1.15 -18.71
N PRO A 13 -1.20 -1.48 -19.40
CA PRO A 13 -1.36 -1.08 -20.79
C PRO A 13 -1.36 0.45 -20.93
N HIS A 14 -0.97 0.96 -22.09
CA HIS A 14 -0.92 2.41 -22.34
C HIS A 14 -2.33 3.00 -22.42
N GLY A 15 -2.50 4.22 -21.91
CA GLY A 15 -3.76 4.97 -21.98
C GLY A 15 -4.92 4.36 -21.19
N THR A 16 -4.65 3.47 -20.25
CA THR A 16 -5.70 2.84 -19.42
C THR A 16 -5.87 3.58 -18.11
N GLU A 17 -7.11 3.65 -17.63
CA GLU A 17 -7.39 4.04 -16.25
C GLU A 17 -6.78 3.01 -15.28
N VAL A 18 -6.20 3.49 -14.19
CA VAL A 18 -5.70 2.67 -13.08
C VAL A 18 -6.34 3.13 -11.77
N HIS A 19 -6.56 2.19 -10.86
CA HIS A 19 -7.09 2.45 -9.54
C HIS A 19 -5.96 2.57 -8.53
N VAL A 20 -5.75 3.79 -8.04
CA VAL A 20 -4.76 4.08 -7.01
C VAL A 20 -5.37 3.90 -5.63
N PHE A 21 -4.62 3.27 -4.74
CA PHE A 21 -4.92 3.13 -3.33
C PHE A 21 -3.74 3.66 -2.51
N ALA A 22 -4.02 4.64 -1.65
CA ALA A 22 -3.07 5.13 -0.65
C ALA A 22 -3.62 4.90 0.76
N SER A 23 -2.71 4.62 1.69
CA SER A 23 -3.06 4.48 3.10
C SER A 23 -2.02 5.09 4.02
N ARG A 24 -2.46 5.50 5.21
CA ARG A 24 -1.63 5.87 6.37
C ARG A 24 -2.01 4.95 7.52
N PHE A 25 -1.00 4.46 8.23
CA PHE A 25 -1.16 3.71 9.47
C PHE A 25 -0.35 4.37 10.58
N GLU A 26 -0.94 4.56 11.75
CA GLU A 26 -0.23 4.92 12.98
C GLU A 26 -0.42 3.81 14.02
N THR A 27 0.66 3.19 14.49
CA THR A 27 0.58 2.17 15.56
C THR A 27 0.54 2.82 16.94
N ARG A 28 -0.13 2.21 17.92
CA ARG A 28 -0.17 2.68 19.31
C ARG A 28 1.21 2.67 19.97
N THR A 29 2.03 1.68 19.64
CA THR A 29 3.31 1.41 20.32
C THR A 29 4.42 1.12 19.31
N LEU A 30 5.67 1.18 19.76
CA LEU A 30 6.82 0.71 18.99
C LEU A 30 6.75 -0.80 18.74
N TRP A 31 6.15 -1.58 19.64
CA TRP A 31 5.86 -2.98 19.40
C TRP A 31 4.92 -3.19 18.21
N GLY A 32 3.87 -2.37 18.09
CA GLY A 32 3.01 -2.34 16.91
C GLY A 32 3.78 -1.97 15.64
N ALA A 33 4.73 -1.03 15.73
CA ALA A 33 5.60 -0.65 14.61
C ALA A 33 6.51 -1.80 14.17
N MET A 34 7.08 -2.54 15.12
CA MET A 34 7.87 -3.75 14.83
C MET A 34 7.01 -4.83 14.16
N LYS A 35 5.78 -5.07 14.64
CA LYS A 35 4.84 -6.01 14.02
C LYS A 35 4.48 -5.61 12.58
N PHE A 36 4.24 -4.32 12.33
CA PHE A 36 4.00 -3.80 10.97
C PHE A 36 5.15 -4.16 10.04
N LEU A 37 6.38 -3.84 10.46
CA LEU A 37 7.59 -4.10 9.68
C LEU A 37 7.81 -5.60 9.46
N ALA A 38 7.58 -6.44 10.47
CA ALA A 38 7.74 -7.88 10.37
C ALA A 38 6.76 -8.53 9.35
N GLY A 39 5.55 -8.00 9.22
CA GLY A 39 4.57 -8.47 8.22
C GLY A 39 4.86 -7.98 6.79
N THR A 40 5.60 -6.88 6.65
CA THR A 40 5.81 -6.19 5.37
C THR A 40 6.42 -7.10 4.28
N PRO A 41 7.48 -7.91 4.53
CA PRO A 41 8.06 -8.75 3.48
C PRO A 41 7.09 -9.76 2.86
N ALA A 42 6.20 -10.37 3.65
CA ALA A 42 5.23 -11.34 3.15
C ALA A 42 4.17 -10.66 2.29
N VAL A 43 3.66 -9.51 2.74
CA VAL A 43 2.71 -8.68 1.98
C VAL A 43 3.34 -8.17 0.69
N TRP A 44 4.61 -7.73 0.73
CA TRP A 44 5.32 -7.26 -0.45
C TRP A 44 5.52 -8.35 -1.50
N ARG A 45 5.84 -9.58 -1.06
CA ARG A 45 5.90 -10.75 -1.97
C ARG A 45 4.54 -11.05 -2.60
N GLN A 46 3.44 -10.86 -1.87
CA GLN A 46 2.10 -11.04 -2.41
C GLN A 46 1.78 -9.96 -3.45
N VAL A 47 2.04 -8.68 -3.17
CA VAL A 47 1.81 -7.58 -4.13
C VAL A 47 2.53 -7.86 -5.45
N ARG A 48 3.80 -8.27 -5.38
CA ARG A 48 4.63 -8.61 -6.56
C ARG A 48 4.11 -9.77 -7.41
N ARG A 49 3.13 -10.53 -6.92
CA ARG A 49 2.54 -11.69 -7.58
C ARG A 49 1.03 -11.55 -7.80
N SER A 50 0.46 -10.41 -7.42
CA SER A 50 -0.99 -10.21 -7.48
C SER A 50 -1.39 -9.85 -8.92
N PRO A 51 -2.34 -10.58 -9.51
CA PRO A 51 -2.94 -10.18 -10.78
C PRO A 51 -3.52 -8.76 -10.68
N GLY A 52 -3.34 -7.98 -11.74
CA GLY A 52 -3.82 -6.60 -11.81
C GLY A 52 -3.06 -5.60 -10.92
N ALA A 53 -1.94 -5.98 -10.28
CA ALA A 53 -1.09 -5.02 -9.58
C ALA A 53 -0.15 -4.30 -10.58
N TYR A 54 -0.32 -3.00 -10.77
CA TYR A 54 0.51 -2.18 -11.66
C TYR A 54 1.67 -1.48 -10.96
N GLY A 55 1.58 -1.32 -9.64
CA GLY A 55 2.75 -1.02 -8.85
C GLY A 55 2.47 -0.72 -7.40
N ALA A 56 3.53 -0.64 -6.62
CA ALA A 56 3.45 -0.28 -5.21
C ALA A 56 4.74 0.35 -4.69
N THR A 57 4.60 1.19 -3.67
CA THR A 57 5.68 1.70 -2.82
C THR A 57 5.21 1.76 -1.37
N LEU A 58 6.16 1.76 -0.43
CA LEU A 58 5.93 1.87 1.00
C LEU A 58 6.92 2.86 1.58
N ARG A 59 6.43 3.76 2.43
CA ARG A 59 7.25 4.70 3.20
C ARG A 59 7.03 4.47 4.69
N ALA A 60 8.09 4.51 5.48
CA ALA A 60 8.03 4.24 6.92
C ALA A 60 8.74 5.32 7.75
N GLN A 61 8.18 5.62 8.91
CA GLN A 61 8.83 6.30 10.04
C GLN A 61 8.65 5.45 11.30
N PRO A 62 9.44 4.39 11.50
CA PRO A 62 9.22 3.43 12.58
C PRO A 62 9.23 4.06 13.98
N PHE A 63 10.16 4.99 14.23
CA PHE A 63 10.25 5.71 15.50
C PHE A 63 9.09 6.69 15.73
N ARG A 64 8.44 7.16 14.65
CA ARG A 64 7.19 7.93 14.73
C ARG A 64 5.95 7.04 14.68
N ARG A 65 6.12 5.71 14.59
CA ARG A 65 5.04 4.72 14.50
C ARG A 65 4.12 4.91 13.28
N THR A 66 4.59 5.61 12.25
CA THR A 66 3.77 5.98 11.09
C THR A 66 4.27 5.33 9.82
N PHE A 67 3.36 4.80 9.02
CA PHE A 67 3.62 4.07 7.79
C PHE A 67 2.65 4.52 6.71
N TRP A 68 3.11 4.50 5.47
CA TRP A 68 2.29 4.81 4.30
C TRP A 68 2.48 3.74 3.24
N THR A 69 1.39 3.34 2.61
CA THR A 69 1.43 2.52 1.39
C THR A 69 0.79 3.27 0.25
N LEU A 70 1.29 3.02 -0.95
CA LEU A 70 0.74 3.54 -2.18
C LEU A 70 0.83 2.43 -3.21
N SER A 71 -0.27 2.19 -3.93
CA SER A 71 -0.35 1.12 -4.92
C SER A 71 -1.30 1.49 -6.04
N ALA A 72 -1.05 0.96 -7.24
CA ALA A 72 -1.89 1.12 -8.41
C ALA A 72 -2.33 -0.25 -8.93
N TRP A 73 -3.59 -0.34 -9.35
CA TRP A 73 -4.26 -1.57 -9.70
C TRP A 73 -5.07 -1.43 -11.00
N GLU A 74 -5.25 -2.53 -11.69
CA GLU A 74 -6.11 -2.66 -12.86
C GLU A 74 -7.57 -2.34 -12.56
N SER A 75 -8.06 -2.80 -11.41
CA SER A 75 -9.45 -2.61 -11.00
C SER A 75 -9.57 -2.54 -9.48
N LYS A 76 -10.70 -2.01 -9.01
CA LYS A 76 -11.10 -2.11 -7.59
C LYS A 76 -11.19 -3.58 -7.14
N ASP A 77 -11.61 -4.48 -8.03
CA ASP A 77 -11.73 -5.91 -7.73
C ASP A 77 -10.36 -6.59 -7.59
N ALA A 78 -9.36 -6.22 -8.40
CA ALA A 78 -7.99 -6.69 -8.24
C ALA A 78 -7.40 -6.27 -6.88
N LEU A 79 -7.60 -5.00 -6.50
CA LEU A 79 -7.23 -4.50 -5.17
C LEU A 79 -7.95 -5.27 -4.05
N HIS A 80 -9.26 -5.48 -4.18
CA HIS A 80 -10.04 -6.22 -3.18
C HIS A 80 -9.62 -7.68 -3.07
N ALA A 81 -9.34 -8.34 -4.20
CA ALA A 81 -8.85 -9.71 -4.24
C ALA A 81 -7.51 -9.82 -3.49
N PHE A 82 -6.57 -8.91 -3.75
CA PHE A 82 -5.32 -8.80 -2.98
C PHE A 82 -5.59 -8.62 -1.48
N ALA A 83 -6.47 -7.68 -1.12
CA ALA A 83 -6.71 -7.32 0.27
C ALA A 83 -7.30 -8.48 1.11
N ARG A 84 -8.13 -9.32 0.48
CA ARG A 84 -8.82 -10.45 1.13
C ARG A 84 -8.04 -11.77 1.07
N ALA A 85 -6.99 -11.86 0.24
CA ALA A 85 -6.24 -13.08 0.03
C ALA A 85 -4.85 -13.07 0.70
N GLY A 86 -4.22 -14.24 0.71
CA GLY A 86 -2.80 -14.41 0.98
C GLY A 86 -2.33 -13.88 2.33
N ALA A 87 -1.13 -13.31 2.35
CA ALA A 87 -0.47 -12.80 3.55
C ALA A 87 -1.07 -11.48 4.07
N HIS A 88 -1.67 -10.68 3.19
CA HIS A 88 -2.23 -9.37 3.54
C HIS A 88 -3.39 -9.48 4.53
N ALA A 89 -4.35 -10.38 4.27
CA ALA A 89 -5.54 -10.52 5.10
C ALA A 89 -5.22 -10.84 6.59
N PRO A 90 -4.43 -11.88 6.93
CA PRO A 90 -4.06 -12.15 8.32
C PRO A 90 -3.13 -11.08 8.91
N ALA A 91 -2.23 -10.47 8.12
CA ALA A 91 -1.37 -9.38 8.60
C ALA A 91 -2.19 -8.16 9.03
N SER A 92 -3.15 -7.74 8.20
CA SER A 92 -4.07 -6.63 8.49
C SER A 92 -4.90 -6.92 9.74
N ARG A 93 -5.51 -8.12 9.84
CA ARG A 93 -6.28 -8.53 11.02
C ARG A 93 -5.45 -8.54 12.31
N GLY A 94 -4.24 -9.09 12.26
CA GLY A 94 -3.34 -9.15 13.43
C GLY A 94 -2.81 -7.78 13.86
N LEU A 95 -2.74 -6.84 12.93
CA LEU A 95 -2.24 -5.48 13.17
C LEU A 95 -3.35 -4.52 13.65
N ALA A 96 -4.62 -4.75 13.30
CA ALA A 96 -5.73 -3.88 13.64
C ALA A 96 -5.80 -3.49 15.15
N PRO A 97 -5.62 -4.40 16.12
CA PRO A 97 -5.61 -4.04 17.55
C PRO A 97 -4.45 -3.13 17.96
N GLN A 98 -3.40 -3.03 17.12
CA GLN A 98 -2.23 -2.19 17.36
C GLN A 98 -2.34 -0.81 16.70
N MET A 99 -3.40 -0.51 15.93
CA MET A 99 -3.57 0.77 15.22
C MET A 99 -4.15 1.85 16.11
N ARG A 100 -3.39 2.91 16.37
CA ARG A 100 -3.93 4.15 16.96
C ARG A 100 -4.87 4.82 15.98
N ASP A 101 -4.45 4.89 14.73
CA ASP A 101 -5.20 5.54 13.65
C ASP A 101 -4.86 4.88 12.30
N ALA A 102 -5.80 4.95 11.36
CA ALA A 102 -5.60 4.52 9.99
C ALA A 102 -6.49 5.32 9.03
N ALA A 103 -5.90 5.76 7.92
CA ALA A 103 -6.59 6.50 6.87
C ALA A 103 -6.36 5.85 5.51
N PHE A 104 -7.37 5.92 4.65
CA PHE A 104 -7.38 5.27 3.35
C PHE A 104 -8.03 6.20 2.32
N ILE A 105 -7.50 6.22 1.11
CA ILE A 105 -8.14 6.88 -0.01
C ILE A 105 -7.89 6.12 -1.31
N THR A 106 -8.89 6.13 -2.18
CA THR A 106 -8.78 5.61 -3.55
C THR A 106 -9.14 6.68 -4.55
N TRP A 107 -8.48 6.66 -5.70
CA TRP A 107 -8.81 7.50 -6.84
C TRP A 107 -8.38 6.82 -8.14
N GLN A 108 -8.85 7.37 -9.26
CA GLN A 108 -8.48 6.92 -10.60
C GLN A 108 -7.38 7.83 -11.18
N ALA A 109 -6.46 7.26 -11.95
CA ALA A 109 -5.40 7.97 -12.65
C ALA A 109 -5.15 7.35 -14.02
N SER A 110 -4.37 8.00 -14.88
CA SER A 110 -3.89 7.37 -16.12
C SER A 110 -2.72 6.42 -15.81
N SER A 111 -2.56 5.34 -16.58
CA SER A 111 -1.36 4.51 -16.52
C SER A 111 -0.09 5.29 -16.85
N GLU A 112 -0.21 6.38 -17.61
CA GLU A 112 0.89 7.30 -17.94
C GLU A 112 1.33 8.15 -16.74
N ASP A 113 0.49 8.28 -15.71
CA ASP A 113 0.83 9.02 -14.48
C ASP A 113 1.63 8.15 -13.49
N LEU A 114 1.82 6.86 -13.78
CA LEU A 114 2.58 5.97 -12.92
C LEU A 114 4.09 6.13 -13.13
N PRO A 115 4.90 6.17 -12.06
CA PRO A 115 4.52 6.02 -10.66
C PRO A 115 3.94 7.30 -10.04
N ILE A 116 2.85 7.16 -9.28
CA ILE A 116 2.28 8.27 -8.52
C ILE A 116 3.32 8.82 -7.52
N PRO A 117 3.60 10.13 -7.51
CA PRO A 117 4.56 10.71 -6.57
C PRO A 117 3.98 10.76 -5.15
N TRP A 118 4.84 10.59 -4.15
CA TRP A 118 4.43 10.66 -2.74
C TRP A 118 3.81 12.01 -2.34
N SER A 119 4.20 13.11 -2.98
CA SER A 119 3.60 14.43 -2.74
C SER A 119 2.11 14.45 -3.09
N GLU A 120 1.72 13.76 -4.17
CA GLU A 120 0.31 13.60 -4.58
C GLU A 120 -0.46 12.79 -3.54
N ALA A 121 0.08 11.62 -3.16
CA ALA A 121 -0.58 10.73 -2.21
C ALA A 121 -0.74 11.39 -0.84
N LEU A 122 0.28 12.11 -0.36
CA LEU A 122 0.23 12.81 0.93
C LEU A 122 -0.71 14.01 0.92
N ARG A 123 -0.92 14.67 -0.23
CA ARG A 123 -1.92 15.75 -0.35
C ARG A 123 -3.34 15.23 -0.26
N ARG A 124 -3.58 14.00 -0.72
CA ARG A 124 -4.91 13.37 -0.76
C ARG A 124 -5.30 12.64 0.53
N LEU A 125 -4.30 12.14 1.28
CA LEU A 125 -4.56 11.46 2.55
C LEU A 125 -5.05 12.46 3.62
N PRO A 126 -6.09 12.11 4.40
CA PRO A 126 -6.60 12.96 5.48
C PRO A 126 -5.72 12.95 6.74
#